data_AF-A0A1Z5LC49-F1
#
_entry.id   AF-A0A1Z5LC49-F1
#
_cell.length_a   1.000
_cell.length_b   1.000
_cell.length_c   1.000
_cell.angle_alpha   90.00
_cell.angle_beta   90.00
_cell.angle_gamma   90.00
#
_symmetry.space_group_name_H-M   'P 1'
#
loop_
_entity.id
_entity.type
_entity.pdbx_description
1 polymer ?
#
loop_
_entity_poly.entity_id
_entity_poly.type
_entity_poly.pdbx_seq_one_letter_code
_entity_poly.pdbx_strand_id
1 'polypeptide(L)'
;MFEYRDKGSEGSSEDTVEFELKIKCTKNSHAPKDACTPDELYRDHMVYTRHLKWVPLGSQAEIFANDPPRPVHDDIILAKLRPGHEIDLKLHCMKGLGRDHAKFSPVATASYRLLPQITLLREVEGEQAERLKDSFSKGVIGIEKTDDGRRVAKVINARVDTCSRNVFRFDDLKDAVELTRVKDHFIFSVESTGALPPLLREVEGEQAER
;
A
#
# COMPACT_ATOMS: atom_id res chain seq x y z
N MET A 1 4.62 18.08 -16.79
CA MET A 1 4.13 19.06 -15.80
C MET A 1 5.23 19.55 -14.86
N PHE A 2 6.28 18.76 -14.59
CA PHE A 2 7.58 19.29 -14.09
C PHE A 2 8.74 18.61 -14.83
N GLU A 3 9.82 19.35 -15.04
CA GLU A 3 11.04 18.87 -15.71
C GLU A 3 12.06 18.27 -14.72
N TYR A 4 13.09 17.61 -15.25
CA TYR A 4 14.20 17.16 -14.42
C TYR A 4 15.15 18.34 -14.18
N ARG A 5 15.53 18.53 -12.92
CA ARG A 5 16.47 19.58 -12.55
C ARG A 5 17.90 19.23 -12.96
N ASP A 6 18.58 20.19 -13.57
CA ASP A 6 20.02 20.08 -13.86
C ASP A 6 20.86 20.10 -12.59
N LYS A 7 21.98 19.37 -12.62
CA LYS A 7 22.89 19.29 -11.47
C LYS A 7 23.53 20.66 -11.21
N GLY A 8 23.17 21.27 -10.08
CA GLY A 8 23.79 22.52 -9.60
C GLY A 8 23.00 23.81 -9.86
N SER A 9 21.81 23.75 -10.49
CA SER A 9 20.91 24.92 -10.57
C SER A 9 20.28 25.23 -9.21
N GLU A 10 19.77 26.45 -8.98
CA GLU A 10 19.04 26.82 -7.75
C GLU A 10 17.56 26.39 -7.76
N GLY A 11 17.03 26.02 -8.93
CA GLY A 11 15.64 25.61 -9.14
C GLY A 11 14.80 26.74 -9.76
N SER A 12 13.89 26.37 -10.65
CA SER A 12 12.95 27.26 -11.34
C SER A 12 11.50 26.88 -11.01
N SER A 13 10.54 27.68 -11.49
CA SER A 13 9.12 27.38 -11.38
C SER A 13 8.69 26.10 -12.12
N GLU A 14 9.53 25.56 -13.00
CA GLU A 14 9.21 24.41 -13.85
C GLU A 14 9.80 23.09 -13.35
N ASP A 15 10.81 23.15 -12.45
CA ASP A 15 11.53 21.97 -11.95
C ASP A 15 11.37 21.73 -10.44
N THR A 16 10.96 22.75 -9.67
CA THR A 16 11.00 22.74 -8.21
C THR A 16 9.68 23.21 -7.60
N VAL A 17 9.23 22.53 -6.54
CA VAL A 17 8.12 22.96 -5.68
C VAL A 17 8.66 23.24 -4.27
N GLU A 18 8.37 24.42 -3.72
CA GLU A 18 8.86 24.84 -2.41
C GLU A 18 7.79 24.62 -1.31
N PHE A 19 8.21 24.06 -0.18
CA PHE A 19 7.42 23.98 1.04
C PHE A 19 8.16 24.63 2.20
N GLU A 20 7.42 25.23 3.11
CA GLU A 20 7.95 25.85 4.33
C GLU A 20 7.35 25.17 5.58
N LEU A 21 8.20 24.90 6.57
CA LEU A 21 7.80 24.40 7.88
C LEU A 21 8.37 25.31 8.96
N LYS A 22 7.49 26.07 9.60
CA LYS A 22 7.83 27.00 10.69
C LYS A 22 6.95 26.72 11.91
N ILE A 23 7.54 26.12 12.94
CA ILE A 23 6.82 25.73 14.16
C ILE A 23 7.69 25.98 15.38
N LYS A 24 7.09 26.59 16.39
CA LYS A 24 7.70 26.83 17.70
C LYS A 24 6.86 26.16 18.79
N CYS A 25 7.45 25.25 19.54
CA CYS A 25 6.75 24.61 20.66
C CYS A 25 6.75 25.54 21.88
N THR A 26 5.56 25.73 22.47
CA THR A 26 5.35 26.60 23.63
C THR A 26 4.62 25.87 24.74
N LYS A 27 4.84 26.30 25.99
CA LYS A 27 4.12 25.76 27.14
C LYS A 27 2.68 26.31 27.15
N ASN A 28 1.70 25.44 27.36
CA ASN A 28 0.31 25.86 27.45
C ASN A 28 0.07 26.57 28.80
N SER A 29 -0.19 27.87 28.75
CA SER A 29 -0.49 28.67 29.95
C SER A 29 -1.82 28.32 30.62
N HIS A 30 -2.72 27.67 29.88
CA HIS A 30 -4.05 27.27 30.34
C HIS A 30 -4.14 25.77 30.67
N ALA A 31 -2.99 25.09 30.85
CA ALA A 31 -2.98 23.68 31.18
C ALA A 31 -3.65 23.43 32.56
N PRO A 32 -4.47 22.36 32.69
CA PRO A 32 -4.97 21.89 33.98
C PRO A 32 -3.82 21.67 34.97
N LYS A 33 -4.06 21.91 36.27
CA LYS A 33 -3.03 21.71 37.31
C LYS A 33 -2.65 20.23 37.48
N ASP A 34 -3.54 19.34 37.08
CA ASP A 34 -3.44 17.88 37.08
C ASP A 34 -2.99 17.30 35.73
N ALA A 35 -2.74 18.16 34.73
CA ALA A 35 -2.33 17.73 33.39
C ALA A 35 -1.00 16.97 33.43
N CYS A 36 -1.03 15.69 33.06
CA CYS A 36 0.15 14.84 32.91
C CYS A 36 0.49 14.55 31.46
N THR A 37 -0.43 14.81 30.52
CA THR A 37 -0.26 14.47 29.11
C THR A 37 0.49 15.59 28.37
N PRO A 38 1.45 15.26 27.48
CA PRO A 38 2.13 16.26 26.66
C PRO A 38 1.18 17.11 25.81
N ASP A 39 0.06 16.56 25.37
CA ASP A 39 -0.98 17.25 24.58
C ASP A 39 -1.64 18.40 25.35
N GLU A 40 -1.86 18.25 26.65
CA GLU A 40 -2.44 19.31 27.49
C GLU A 40 -1.38 20.33 27.92
N LEU A 41 -0.16 19.86 28.17
CA LEU A 41 0.94 20.65 28.70
C LEU A 41 1.58 21.57 27.64
N TYR A 42 1.59 21.16 26.38
CA TYR A 42 2.38 21.81 25.33
C TYR A 42 1.58 22.04 24.05
N ARG A 43 1.72 23.24 23.49
CA ARG A 43 1.21 23.57 22.16
C ARG A 43 2.26 23.25 21.10
N ASP A 44 1.82 22.73 19.97
CA ASP A 44 2.65 22.38 18.80
C ASP A 44 3.85 21.48 19.13
N HIS A 45 3.69 20.61 20.12
CA HIS A 45 4.72 19.65 20.52
C HIS A 45 4.81 18.44 19.58
N MET A 46 3.77 18.18 18.78
CA MET A 46 3.79 17.20 17.70
C MET A 46 3.73 17.92 16.36
N VAL A 47 4.79 17.76 15.58
CA VAL A 47 4.88 18.32 14.23
C VAL A 47 4.38 17.28 13.25
N TYR A 48 3.30 17.61 12.58
CA TYR A 48 2.71 16.79 11.53
C TYR A 48 3.00 17.36 10.15
N THR A 49 2.90 16.50 9.15
CA THR A 49 3.04 16.85 7.73
C THR A 49 2.02 17.89 7.26
N ARG A 50 0.80 17.97 7.84
CA ARG A 50 -0.16 19.06 7.57
C ARG A 50 0.36 20.48 7.86
N HIS A 51 1.44 20.61 8.64
CA HIS A 51 2.03 21.91 8.92
C HIS A 51 2.98 22.39 7.81
N LEU A 52 3.27 21.55 6.82
CA LEU A 52 4.00 21.93 5.61
C LEU A 52 3.11 22.83 4.75
N LYS A 53 3.56 24.07 4.54
CA LYS A 53 2.85 25.05 3.71
C LYS A 53 3.53 25.16 2.35
N TRP A 54 2.76 25.03 1.28
CA TRP A 54 3.27 25.26 -0.06
C TRP A 54 3.51 26.75 -0.29
N VAL A 55 4.67 27.07 -0.84
CA VAL A 55 5.06 28.43 -1.25
C VAL A 55 5.15 28.44 -2.79
N PRO A 56 4.22 29.08 -3.50
CA PRO A 56 4.21 29.08 -4.96
C PRO A 56 5.40 29.88 -5.52
N LEU A 57 6.05 29.33 -6.55
CA LEU A 57 7.11 30.00 -7.29
C LEU A 57 6.61 30.47 -8.66
N GLY A 58 6.78 31.76 -8.99
CA GLY A 58 6.37 32.32 -10.28
C GLY A 58 4.88 32.07 -10.58
N SER A 59 4.59 31.51 -11.76
CA SER A 59 3.22 31.24 -12.24
C SER A 59 2.57 29.99 -11.65
N GLN A 60 3.22 29.27 -10.72
CA GLN A 60 2.64 28.05 -10.13
C GLN A 60 1.34 28.31 -9.37
N ALA A 61 1.18 29.50 -8.78
CA ALA A 61 -0.06 29.88 -8.07
C ALA A 61 -1.29 29.83 -8.98
N GLU A 62 -1.13 30.15 -10.27
CA GLU A 62 -2.20 30.14 -11.26
C GLU A 62 -2.43 28.72 -11.81
N ILE A 63 -1.33 27.99 -12.09
CA ILE A 63 -1.39 26.62 -12.65
C ILE A 63 -2.07 25.65 -11.68
N PHE A 64 -1.75 25.75 -10.39
CA PHE A 64 -2.24 24.84 -9.35
C PHE A 64 -3.37 25.44 -8.49
N ALA A 65 -4.05 26.48 -8.97
CA ALA A 65 -5.11 27.14 -8.21
C ALA A 65 -6.23 26.19 -7.77
N ASN A 66 -6.55 25.19 -8.61
CA ASN A 66 -7.63 24.22 -8.34
C ASN A 66 -7.22 23.08 -7.41
N ASP A 67 -5.94 22.68 -7.44
CA ASP A 67 -5.40 21.58 -6.63
C ASP A 67 -3.96 21.92 -6.20
N PRO A 68 -3.81 22.67 -5.10
CA PRO A 68 -2.49 23.13 -4.66
C PRO A 68 -1.64 21.95 -4.17
N PRO A 69 -0.33 21.94 -4.46
CA PRO A 69 0.60 20.96 -3.92
C PRO A 69 0.49 20.85 -2.40
N ARG A 70 0.29 19.62 -1.92
CA ARG A 70 0.20 19.30 -0.49
C ARG A 70 0.74 17.89 -0.23
N PRO A 71 1.12 17.58 1.01
CA PRO A 71 1.37 16.20 1.41
C PRO A 71 0.15 15.31 1.14
N VAL A 72 0.40 14.05 0.76
CA VAL A 72 -0.67 13.08 0.48
C VAL A 72 -1.46 12.73 1.74
N HIS A 73 -0.72 12.44 2.81
CA HIS A 73 -1.26 12.18 4.15
C HIS A 73 -0.99 13.40 5.03
N ASP A 74 -1.92 13.74 5.92
CA ASP A 74 -1.85 14.93 6.77
C ASP A 74 -1.36 14.63 8.20
N ASP A 75 -1.27 13.36 8.56
CA ASP A 75 -1.08 12.84 9.93
C ASP A 75 0.27 12.17 10.17
N ILE A 76 1.18 12.20 9.19
CA ILE A 76 2.57 11.73 9.39
C ILE A 76 3.27 12.66 10.37
N ILE A 77 3.77 12.09 11.47
CA ILE A 77 4.57 12.80 12.47
C ILE A 77 6.00 12.96 11.94
N LEU A 78 6.46 14.21 11.83
CA LEU A 78 7.82 14.54 11.41
C LEU A 78 8.77 14.68 12.60
N ALA A 79 8.31 15.33 13.68
CA ALA A 79 9.13 15.60 14.87
C ALA A 79 8.27 15.74 16.12
N LYS A 80 8.89 15.48 17.28
CA LYS A 80 8.33 15.75 18.62
C LYS A 80 9.21 16.78 19.31
N LEU A 81 8.59 17.88 19.75
CA LEU A 81 9.27 19.03 20.33
C LEU A 81 9.03 19.16 21.84
N ARG A 82 9.81 20.04 22.46
CA ARG A 82 9.63 20.52 23.83
C ARG A 82 9.62 22.05 23.84
N PRO A 83 9.06 22.69 24.87
CA PRO A 83 8.99 24.14 24.93
C PRO A 83 10.36 24.79 24.75
N GLY A 84 10.43 25.76 23.85
CA GLY A 84 11.69 26.43 23.49
C GLY A 84 12.37 25.86 22.24
N HIS A 85 11.98 24.67 21.77
CA HIS A 85 12.43 24.16 20.48
C HIS A 85 11.64 24.80 19.33
N GLU A 86 12.34 25.04 18.23
CA GLU A 86 11.82 25.64 17.02
C GLU A 86 12.37 24.90 15.79
N ILE A 87 11.52 24.71 14.80
CA ILE A 87 11.89 24.21 13.48
C ILE A 87 11.53 25.31 12.47
N ASP A 88 12.53 25.74 11.71
CA ASP A 88 12.38 26.60 10.54
C ASP A 88 13.17 25.97 9.40
N LEU A 89 12.47 25.48 8.38
CA LEU A 89 13.07 24.88 7.20
C LEU A 89 12.28 25.14 5.93
N LYS A 90 13.02 25.19 4.82
CA LYS A 90 12.49 25.22 3.46
C LYS A 90 12.85 23.92 2.76
N LEU A 91 11.85 23.29 2.13
CA LEU A 91 12.02 22.06 1.37
C LEU A 91 11.86 22.35 -0.11
N HIS A 92 12.80 21.87 -0.90
CA HIS A 92 12.72 21.89 -2.36
C HIS A 92 12.40 20.48 -2.86
N CYS A 93 11.19 20.31 -3.37
CA CYS A 93 10.73 19.07 -3.99
C CYS A 93 11.10 19.09 -5.47
N MET A 94 11.77 18.03 -5.93
CA MET A 94 12.22 17.87 -7.31
C MET A 94 11.75 16.52 -7.86
N LYS A 95 11.62 16.44 -9.19
CA LYS A 95 11.37 15.17 -9.87
C LYS A 95 12.59 14.27 -9.80
N GLY A 96 12.38 13.00 -9.45
CA GLY A 96 13.44 11.99 -9.38
C GLY A 96 12.94 10.60 -9.76
N LEU A 97 13.87 9.67 -9.95
CA LEU A 97 13.57 8.27 -10.30
C LEU A 97 13.71 7.37 -9.07
N GLY A 98 12.84 6.37 -8.94
CA GLY A 98 12.91 5.37 -7.86
C GLY A 98 14.21 4.56 -7.86
N ARG A 99 14.88 4.44 -9.01
CA ARG A 99 16.21 3.83 -9.13
C ARG A 99 17.28 4.63 -8.39
N ASP A 100 17.14 5.95 -8.35
CA ASP A 100 18.13 6.83 -7.72
C ASP A 100 17.92 6.87 -6.20
N HIS A 101 16.67 6.88 -5.75
CA HIS A 101 16.33 6.75 -4.33
C HIS A 101 14.91 6.21 -4.13
N ALA A 102 14.74 5.34 -3.14
CA ALA A 102 13.44 4.74 -2.80
C ALA A 102 12.31 5.73 -2.46
N LYS A 103 12.64 7.00 -2.16
CA LYS A 103 11.65 8.05 -1.83
C LYS A 103 10.87 8.53 -3.05
N PHE A 104 11.42 8.26 -4.24
CA PHE A 104 10.78 8.54 -5.52
C PHE A 104 9.99 7.34 -6.04
N SER A 105 9.88 6.24 -5.28
CA SER A 105 8.99 5.14 -5.63
C SER A 105 7.53 5.61 -5.51
N PRO A 106 6.73 5.56 -6.59
CA PRO A 106 5.32 5.95 -6.54
C PRO A 106 4.42 4.86 -5.96
N VAL A 107 4.96 3.66 -5.75
CA VAL A 107 4.24 2.49 -5.23
C VAL A 107 4.78 2.11 -3.86
N ALA A 108 3.87 1.72 -2.96
CA ALA A 108 4.21 1.07 -1.70
C ALA A 108 4.71 -0.34 -1.99
N THR A 109 3.88 -1.15 -2.64
CA THR A 109 4.28 -2.44 -3.18
C THR A 109 3.67 -2.66 -4.57
N ALA A 110 4.49 -3.16 -5.49
CA ALA A 110 4.04 -3.66 -6.78
C ALA A 110 4.57 -5.08 -6.91
N SER A 111 3.67 -6.05 -6.94
CA SER A 111 4.04 -7.46 -7.04
C SER A 111 3.06 -8.22 -7.91
N TYR A 112 3.45 -9.42 -8.31
CA TYR A 112 2.57 -10.34 -8.99
C TYR A 112 2.72 -11.72 -8.39
N ARG A 113 1.69 -12.53 -8.59
CA ARG A 113 1.75 -13.97 -8.37
C ARG A 113 1.01 -14.68 -9.49
N LEU A 114 1.43 -15.90 -9.76
CA LEU A 114 0.71 -16.75 -10.71
C LEU A 114 -0.59 -17.27 -10.09
N LEU A 115 -1.61 -17.47 -10.92
CA LEU A 115 -2.85 -18.11 -10.48
C LEU A 115 -2.54 -19.53 -9.98
N PRO A 116 -2.87 -19.85 -8.71
CA PRO A 116 -2.77 -21.22 -8.21
C PRO A 116 -3.72 -22.13 -8.99
N GLN A 117 -3.23 -23.32 -9.33
CA GLN A 117 -4.03 -24.37 -9.93
C GLN A 117 -4.03 -25.57 -8.99
N ILE A 118 -5.22 -25.91 -8.50
CA ILE A 118 -5.43 -27.00 -7.55
C ILE A 118 -6.24 -28.06 -8.28
N THR A 119 -5.66 -29.24 -8.46
CA THR A 119 -6.33 -30.38 -9.11
C THR A 119 -6.51 -31.48 -8.07
N LEU A 120 -7.74 -31.96 -7.89
CA LEU A 120 -8.03 -33.14 -7.07
C LEU A 120 -7.86 -34.38 -7.94
N LEU A 121 -6.88 -35.23 -7.62
CA LEU A 121 -6.57 -36.45 -8.37
C LEU A 121 -7.55 -37.58 -8.07
N ARG A 122 -8.22 -37.53 -6.91
CA ARG A 122 -9.24 -38.47 -6.48
C ARG A 122 -10.37 -37.74 -5.74
N GLU A 123 -11.54 -38.37 -5.69
CA GLU A 123 -12.64 -37.87 -4.85
C GLU A 123 -12.26 -37.99 -3.37
N VAL A 124 -12.39 -36.87 -2.65
CA VAL A 124 -12.14 -36.80 -1.21
C VAL A 124 -13.47 -36.55 -0.53
N GLU A 125 -13.87 -37.50 0.33
CA GLU A 125 -15.19 -37.54 0.95
C GLU A 125 -15.13 -37.45 2.49
N GLY A 126 -16.23 -37.02 3.09
CA GLY A 126 -16.47 -37.14 4.52
C GLY A 126 -15.50 -36.31 5.38
N GLU A 127 -14.87 -36.95 6.37
CA GLU A 127 -13.92 -36.29 7.27
C GLU A 127 -12.64 -35.83 6.56
N GLN A 128 -12.20 -36.59 5.54
CA GLN A 128 -11.07 -36.19 4.71
C GLN A 128 -11.37 -34.90 3.93
N ALA A 129 -12.62 -34.69 3.51
CA ALA A 129 -13.03 -33.48 2.81
C ALA A 129 -13.00 -32.23 3.71
N GLU A 130 -13.42 -32.37 4.97
CA GLU A 130 -13.33 -31.30 5.97
C GLU A 130 -11.86 -30.99 6.29
N ARG A 131 -11.02 -32.01 6.52
CA ARG A 131 -9.57 -31.82 6.75
C ARG A 131 -8.87 -31.19 5.54
N LEU A 132 -9.27 -31.57 4.33
CA LEU A 132 -8.77 -30.98 3.10
C LEU A 132 -9.12 -29.50 3.05
N LYS A 133 -10.39 -29.16 3.30
CA LYS A 133 -10.85 -27.77 3.34
C LYS A 133 -10.10 -26.93 4.38
N ASP A 134 -9.85 -27.47 5.56
CA ASP A 134 -9.08 -26.79 6.63
C ASP A 134 -7.59 -26.63 6.30
N SER A 135 -7.08 -27.39 5.33
CA SER A 135 -5.69 -27.27 4.86
C SER A 135 -5.48 -26.05 3.93
N PHE A 136 -6.55 -25.49 3.37
CA PHE A 136 -6.50 -24.36 2.44
C PHE A 136 -7.08 -23.08 3.04
N SER A 137 -6.85 -21.94 2.37
CA SER A 137 -7.51 -20.69 2.72
C SER A 137 -9.04 -20.82 2.63
N LYS A 138 -9.74 -20.07 3.48
CA LYS A 138 -11.21 -20.05 3.49
C LYS A 138 -11.75 -19.67 2.11
N GLY A 139 -12.67 -20.49 1.58
CA GLY A 139 -13.31 -20.27 0.28
C GLY A 139 -12.56 -20.87 -0.92
N VAL A 140 -11.39 -21.50 -0.71
CA VAL A 140 -10.68 -22.21 -1.78
C VAL A 140 -11.35 -23.55 -2.10
N ILE A 141 -11.56 -24.38 -1.07
CA ILE A 141 -12.24 -25.67 -1.17
C ILE A 141 -13.62 -25.56 -0.54
N GLY A 142 -14.64 -25.99 -1.28
CA GLY A 142 -16.02 -26.15 -0.83
C GLY A 142 -16.34 -27.63 -0.63
N ILE A 143 -17.41 -27.88 0.11
CA ILE A 143 -17.97 -29.23 0.28
C ILE A 143 -19.35 -29.21 -0.36
N GLU A 144 -19.52 -29.97 -1.42
CA GLU A 144 -20.80 -30.17 -2.09
C GLU A 144 -21.41 -31.50 -1.64
N LYS A 145 -22.74 -31.55 -1.58
CA LYS A 145 -23.46 -32.81 -1.36
C LYS A 145 -23.85 -33.39 -2.71
N THR A 146 -23.39 -34.60 -3.00
CA THR A 146 -23.80 -35.36 -4.19
C THR A 146 -25.24 -35.86 -4.02
N ASP A 147 -25.90 -36.23 -5.11
CA ASP A 147 -27.28 -36.76 -5.11
C ASP A 147 -27.43 -37.99 -4.20
N ASP A 148 -26.36 -38.76 -4.01
CA ASP A 148 -26.28 -39.91 -3.10
C ASP A 148 -26.14 -39.52 -1.60
N GLY A 149 -26.19 -38.22 -1.27
CA GLY A 149 -26.01 -37.70 0.09
C GLY A 149 -24.56 -37.65 0.60
N ARG A 150 -23.59 -38.05 -0.24
CA ARG A 150 -22.15 -38.01 0.08
C ARG A 150 -21.61 -36.58 0.07
N ARG A 151 -20.69 -36.27 0.98
CA ARG A 151 -20.04 -34.94 1.09
C ARG A 151 -18.69 -34.99 0.38
N VAL A 152 -18.57 -34.34 -0.77
CA VAL A 152 -17.36 -34.33 -1.62
C VAL A 152 -16.69 -32.96 -1.60
N ALA A 153 -15.36 -32.93 -1.55
CA ALA A 153 -14.60 -31.70 -1.69
C ALA A 153 -14.49 -31.26 -3.16
N LYS A 154 -14.63 -29.96 -3.41
CA LYS A 154 -14.46 -29.34 -4.74
C LYS A 154 -13.72 -28.02 -4.64
N VAL A 155 -12.90 -27.75 -5.65
CA VAL A 155 -12.21 -26.46 -5.77
C VAL A 155 -13.22 -25.40 -6.22
N ILE A 156 -13.45 -24.40 -5.38
CA ILE A 156 -14.39 -23.29 -5.64
C ILE A 156 -13.63 -22.09 -6.22
N ASN A 157 -12.58 -21.65 -5.54
CA ASN A 157 -11.81 -20.47 -5.96
C ASN A 157 -10.33 -20.60 -5.61
N ALA A 158 -9.55 -21.12 -6.55
CA ALA A 158 -8.10 -21.25 -6.41
C ALA A 158 -7.37 -19.89 -6.34
N ARG A 159 -8.00 -18.78 -6.79
CA ARG A 159 -7.38 -17.44 -6.76
C ARG A 159 -7.09 -16.98 -5.34
N VAL A 160 -7.92 -17.34 -4.37
CA VAL A 160 -7.80 -16.89 -2.96
C VAL A 160 -6.73 -17.68 -2.20
N ASP A 161 -6.22 -18.77 -2.77
CA ASP A 161 -5.21 -19.59 -2.13
C ASP A 161 -3.86 -18.86 -1.98
N THR A 162 -3.22 -19.05 -0.82
CA THR A 162 -1.88 -18.52 -0.52
C THR A 162 -0.78 -19.56 -0.80
N CYS A 163 -1.15 -20.74 -1.28
CA CYS A 163 -0.26 -21.87 -1.53
C CYS A 163 0.56 -22.28 -0.30
N SER A 164 -0.11 -22.43 0.85
CA SER A 164 0.52 -22.84 2.12
C SER A 164 1.17 -24.22 2.07
N ARG A 165 0.74 -25.09 1.15
CA ARG A 165 1.18 -26.49 1.01
C ARG A 165 0.89 -27.37 2.24
N ASN A 166 0.00 -26.93 3.12
CA ASN A 166 -0.35 -27.69 4.34
C ASN A 166 -0.92 -29.07 4.03
N VAL A 167 -1.56 -29.27 2.87
CA VAL A 167 -2.12 -30.56 2.46
C VAL A 167 -1.08 -31.69 2.46
N PHE A 168 0.18 -31.40 2.14
CA PHE A 168 1.26 -32.40 2.12
C PHE A 168 1.75 -32.83 3.50
N ARG A 169 1.25 -32.20 4.58
CA ARG A 169 1.52 -32.64 5.96
C ARG A 169 0.70 -33.87 6.35
N PHE A 170 -0.35 -34.17 5.59
CA PHE A 170 -1.29 -35.23 5.87
C PHE A 170 -1.02 -36.39 4.90
N ASP A 171 -0.52 -37.51 5.42
CA ASP A 171 -0.17 -38.69 4.62
C ASP A 171 -1.36 -39.27 3.83
N ASP A 172 -2.58 -39.08 4.33
CA ASP A 172 -3.82 -39.49 3.69
C ASP A 172 -4.24 -38.57 2.53
N LEU A 173 -3.78 -37.31 2.50
CA LEU A 173 -4.22 -36.30 1.53
C LEU A 173 -3.13 -35.90 0.53
N LYS A 174 -1.86 -36.18 0.81
CA LYS A 174 -0.73 -35.77 -0.05
C LYS A 174 -0.85 -36.24 -1.50
N ASP A 175 -1.37 -37.46 -1.72
CA ASP A 175 -1.53 -38.04 -3.05
C ASP A 175 -2.89 -37.70 -3.69
N ALA A 176 -3.76 -37.00 -2.96
CA ALA A 176 -5.09 -36.61 -3.44
C ALA A 176 -5.07 -35.28 -4.20
N VAL A 177 -4.01 -34.48 -4.06
CA VAL A 177 -3.96 -33.11 -4.58
C VAL A 177 -2.68 -32.84 -5.34
N GLU A 178 -2.83 -32.31 -6.54
CA GLU A 178 -1.76 -31.70 -7.29
C GLU A 178 -1.86 -30.16 -7.19
N LEU A 179 -0.76 -29.54 -6.72
CA LEU A 179 -0.64 -28.08 -6.60
C LEU A 179 0.33 -27.55 -7.65
N THR A 180 -0.22 -26.87 -8.66
CA THR A 180 0.53 -26.24 -9.74
C THR A 180 0.16 -24.75 -9.86
N ARG A 181 0.71 -24.08 -10.87
CA ARG A 181 0.43 -22.67 -11.17
C ARG A 181 0.29 -22.52 -12.68
N VAL A 182 -0.66 -21.71 -13.11
CA VAL A 182 -0.82 -21.37 -14.53
C VAL A 182 0.29 -20.39 -14.91
N LYS A 183 1.21 -20.80 -15.79
CA LYS A 183 2.40 -20.01 -16.14
C LYS A 183 2.08 -18.67 -16.80
N ASP A 184 0.98 -18.64 -17.56
CA ASP A 184 0.62 -17.49 -18.39
C ASP A 184 -0.45 -16.60 -17.73
N HIS A 185 -0.80 -16.85 -16.46
CA HIS A 185 -1.80 -16.08 -15.73
C HIS A 185 -1.17 -15.36 -14.54
N PHE A 186 -1.02 -14.04 -14.67
CA PHE A 186 -0.43 -13.17 -13.66
C PHE A 186 -1.51 -12.35 -12.95
N ILE A 187 -1.52 -12.43 -11.62
CA ILE A 187 -2.36 -11.60 -10.76
C ILE A 187 -1.47 -10.50 -10.20
N PHE A 188 -1.62 -9.29 -10.74
CA PHE A 188 -0.91 -8.10 -10.27
C PHE A 188 -1.61 -7.49 -9.06
N SER A 189 -0.81 -6.99 -8.12
CA SER A 189 -1.24 -6.16 -7.01
C SER A 189 -0.34 -4.92 -6.97
N VAL A 190 -0.94 -3.75 -7.18
CA VAL A 190 -0.23 -2.47 -7.21
C VAL A 190 -0.87 -1.54 -6.19
N GLU A 191 -0.13 -1.23 -5.14
CA GLU A 191 -0.53 -0.33 -4.08
C GLU A 191 0.19 1.00 -4.28
N SER A 192 -0.54 2.05 -4.65
CA SER A 192 0.01 3.41 -4.80
C SER A 192 0.25 4.04 -3.42
N THR A 193 1.27 4.89 -3.31
CA THR A 193 1.48 5.74 -2.13
C THR A 193 0.51 6.94 -2.07
N GLY A 194 -0.34 7.12 -3.08
CA GLY A 194 -1.38 8.15 -3.12
C GLY A 194 -0.96 9.45 -3.83
N ALA A 195 0.28 9.55 -4.30
CA ALA A 195 0.72 10.68 -5.12
C ALA A 195 -0.01 10.73 -6.48
N LEU A 196 -0.31 9.56 -7.05
CA LEU A 196 -1.16 9.39 -8.22
C LEU A 196 -2.11 8.20 -7.98
N PRO A 197 -3.32 8.21 -8.53
CA PRO A 197 -4.17 7.03 -8.50
C PRO A 197 -3.45 5.85 -9.18
N PRO A 198 -3.55 4.62 -8.65
CA PRO A 198 -3.01 3.47 -9.35
C PRO A 198 -3.70 3.37 -10.70
N LEU A 199 -2.92 3.35 -11.78
CA LEU A 199 -3.43 3.18 -13.13
C LEU A 199 -3.79 1.70 -13.34
N LEU A 200 -4.86 1.25 -12.67
CA LEU A 200 -5.44 -0.08 -12.77
C LEU A 200 -6.84 0.00 -13.41
N ARG A 201 -7.03 0.95 -14.34
CA ARG A 201 -8.07 0.84 -15.35
C ARG A 201 -7.50 0.00 -16.49
N GLU A 202 -7.85 -1.29 -16.47
CA GLU A 202 -7.79 -2.22 -17.61
C GLU A 202 -6.38 -2.57 -18.13
N VAL A 203 -5.73 -3.55 -17.49
CA VAL A 203 -4.70 -4.39 -18.14
C VAL A 203 -5.28 -5.77 -18.51
N GLU A 204 -6.61 -5.87 -18.65
CA GLU A 204 -7.32 -7.07 -19.17
C GLU A 204 -7.66 -6.96 -20.66
N GLY A 205 -7.07 -6.01 -21.42
CA GLY A 205 -7.53 -5.69 -22.79
C GLY A 205 -6.47 -5.33 -23.83
N GLU A 206 -5.18 -5.54 -23.60
CA GLU A 206 -4.17 -5.41 -24.67
C GLU A 206 -3.36 -6.71 -24.77
N GLN A 207 -3.40 -7.33 -25.95
CA GLN A 207 -2.77 -8.59 -26.36
C GLN A 207 -3.66 -9.86 -26.31
N ALA A 208 -4.84 -9.76 -26.94
CA ALA A 208 -5.48 -10.88 -27.63
C ALA A 208 -5.95 -10.45 -29.02
N GLU A 209 -5.07 -9.79 -29.78
CA GLU A 209 -5.20 -9.65 -31.24
C GLU A 209 -3.80 -9.73 -31.86
N ARG A 210 -3.38 -10.97 -32.15
CA ARG A 210 -2.65 -11.41 -33.35
C ARG A 210 -2.28 -12.88 -33.24
#